data_AF-A0A6C0AXZ5-F1
#
_entry.id   AF-A0A6C0AXZ5-F1
#
_cell.length_a   1.000
_cell.length_b   1.000
_cell.length_c   1.000
_cell.angle_alpha   90.00
_cell.angle_beta   90.00
_cell.angle_gamma   90.00
#
_symmetry.space_group_name_H-M   'P 1'
#
loop_
_entity.id
_entity.type
_entity.pdbx_description
1 polymer ?
#
loop_
_entity_poly.entity_id
_entity_poly.type
_entity_poly.pdbx_seq_one_letter_code
_entity_poly.pdbx_strand_id
1 'polypeptide(L)'
;MDSLNNNKPNILEQLASYNSDNLDTYLSDLNSILFQQTELNDILKNKNHNDNIEYVKNFISRNKNQIVYQLDEINKITEKISAVCLENEKLENEKEEYKELINSNECIDIANKLSEIKKTKENMKAFLLKRGIYLSPN
;
A
#
# COMPACT_ATOMS: atom_id res chain seq x y z
N MET A 1 -41.83 51.42 54.90
CA MET A 1 -42.58 51.05 53.68
C MET A 1 -42.18 49.63 53.40
N ASP A 2 -42.88 48.70 54.06
CA ASP A 2 -42.57 47.28 54.04
C ASP A 2 -43.81 46.56 53.56
N SER A 3 -43.72 45.94 52.40
CA SER A 3 -44.66 44.91 51.97
C SER A 3 -43.87 43.80 51.27
N LEU A 4 -43.00 43.16 52.06
CA LEU A 4 -42.56 41.79 51.81
C LEU A 4 -43.81 40.91 51.92
N ASN A 5 -44.40 40.62 50.76
CA ASN A 5 -45.54 39.73 50.61
C ASN A 5 -45.09 38.30 50.95
N ASN A 6 -45.13 37.96 52.24
CA ASN A 6 -44.98 36.59 52.73
C ASN A 6 -46.25 35.79 52.37
N ASN A 7 -46.39 35.43 51.08
CA ASN A 7 -47.39 34.45 50.64
C ASN A 7 -46.93 33.07 51.12
N LYS A 8 -47.34 32.70 52.34
CA LYS A 8 -47.15 31.35 52.84
C LYS A 8 -47.90 30.39 51.91
N PRO A 9 -47.29 29.25 51.51
CA PRO A 9 -47.95 28.30 50.64
C PRO A 9 -49.28 27.82 51.25
N ASN A 10 -50.36 27.93 50.48
CA ASN A 10 -51.70 27.52 50.89
C ASN A 10 -51.96 26.08 50.47
N ILE A 11 -52.21 25.19 51.44
CA ILE A 11 -52.40 23.76 51.20
C ILE A 11 -53.59 23.45 50.29
N LEU A 12 -54.66 24.26 50.32
CA LEU A 12 -55.84 24.04 49.47
C LEU A 12 -55.54 24.29 47.99
N GLU A 13 -54.66 25.27 47.69
CA GLU A 13 -54.19 25.57 46.33
C GLU A 13 -53.23 24.48 45.82
N GLN A 14 -52.37 23.96 46.71
CA GLN A 14 -51.46 22.86 46.37
C GLN A 14 -52.22 21.54 46.15
N LEU A 15 -53.24 21.23 46.95
CA LEU A 15 -54.07 20.02 46.78
C LEU A 15 -54.84 20.02 45.46
N ALA A 16 -55.33 21.19 45.03
CA ALA A 16 -56.06 21.32 43.76
C ALA A 16 -55.16 21.08 42.52
N SER A 17 -53.85 21.25 42.66
CA SER A 17 -52.85 21.10 41.59
C SER A 17 -51.99 19.85 41.73
N TYR A 18 -51.98 19.21 42.90
CA TYR A 18 -51.23 17.98 43.16
C TYR A 18 -51.90 16.79 42.46
N ASN A 19 -51.11 16.09 41.64
CA ASN A 19 -51.49 14.82 41.04
C ASN A 19 -50.35 13.83 41.30
N SER A 20 -50.61 12.84 42.16
CA SER A 20 -49.62 11.85 42.58
C SER A 20 -49.10 11.02 41.40
N ASP A 21 -50.00 10.56 40.52
CA ASP A 21 -49.63 9.72 39.38
C ASP A 21 -48.72 10.47 38.39
N ASN A 22 -49.01 11.76 38.17
CA ASN A 22 -48.16 12.64 37.35
C ASN A 22 -46.79 12.86 38.00
N LEU A 23 -46.74 13.05 39.32
CA LEU A 23 -45.50 13.24 40.06
C LEU A 23 -44.65 11.96 40.07
N ASP A 24 -45.27 10.80 40.26
CA ASP A 24 -44.60 9.50 40.26
C ASP A 24 -44.05 9.16 38.87
N THR A 25 -44.81 9.47 37.81
CA THR A 25 -44.33 9.36 36.42
C THR A 25 -43.12 10.26 36.19
N TYR A 26 -43.20 11.52 36.61
CA TYR A 26 -42.09 12.47 36.49
C TYR A 26 -40.84 12.03 37.27
N LEU A 27 -41.01 11.48 38.48
CA LEU A 27 -39.93 10.93 39.29
C LEU A 27 -39.30 9.69 38.63
N SER A 28 -40.11 8.82 38.02
CA SER A 28 -39.63 7.69 37.24
C SER A 28 -38.80 8.14 36.04
N ASP A 29 -39.27 9.14 35.30
CA ASP A 29 -38.55 9.72 34.17
C ASP A 29 -37.20 10.33 34.59
N LEU A 30 -37.20 11.10 35.69
CA LEU A 30 -35.96 11.68 36.23
C LEU A 30 -34.95 10.61 36.67
N ASN A 31 -35.40 9.53 37.30
CA ASN A 31 -34.52 8.43 37.68
C ASN A 31 -33.95 7.69 36.46
N SER A 32 -34.75 7.50 35.42
CA SER A 32 -34.29 6.93 34.14
C SER A 32 -33.22 7.81 33.49
N ILE A 33 -33.44 9.13 33.45
CA ILE A 33 -32.46 10.10 32.95
C ILE A 33 -31.18 10.06 33.78
N LEU A 34 -31.30 10.06 35.12
CA LEU A 34 -30.15 10.01 36.01
C LEU A 34 -29.29 8.75 35.78
N PHE A 35 -29.93 7.60 35.61
CA PHE A 35 -29.27 6.34 35.29
C PHE A 35 -28.50 6.44 33.97
N GLN A 36 -29.16 6.87 32.89
CA GLN A 36 -28.54 7.03 31.56
C GLN A 36 -27.35 8.00 31.57
N GLN A 37 -27.48 9.12 32.29
CA GLN A 37 -26.40 10.11 32.42
C GLN A 37 -25.22 9.58 33.25
N THR A 38 -25.49 8.75 34.24
CA THR A 38 -24.44 8.11 35.05
C THR A 38 -23.62 7.12 34.20
N GLU A 39 -24.30 6.26 33.42
CA GLU A 39 -23.60 5.33 32.51
C GLU A 39 -22.75 6.06 31.46
N LEU A 40 -23.30 7.12 30.85
CA LEU A 40 -22.55 7.95 29.90
C LEU A 40 -21.31 8.57 30.55
N ASN A 41 -21.44 9.08 31.77
CA ASN A 41 -20.35 9.69 32.53
C ASN A 41 -19.24 8.67 32.82
N ASP A 42 -19.60 7.44 33.20
CA ASP A 42 -18.63 6.37 33.46
C ASP A 42 -17.91 5.92 32.19
N ILE A 43 -18.60 5.85 31.05
CA ILE A 43 -18.00 5.57 29.74
C ILE A 43 -17.00 6.67 29.35
N LEU A 44 -17.34 7.93 29.58
CA LEU A 44 -16.47 9.08 29.27
C LEU A 44 -15.27 9.19 30.21
N LYS A 45 -15.43 8.83 31.50
CA LYS A 45 -14.32 8.78 32.48
C LYS A 45 -13.34 7.64 32.22
N ASN A 46 -13.84 6.47 31.79
CA ASN A 46 -13.00 5.30 31.55
C ASN A 46 -12.11 5.40 30.29
N LYS A 47 -12.42 6.33 29.38
CA LYS A 47 -11.54 6.62 28.26
C LYS A 47 -10.70 7.83 28.64
N ASN A 48 -9.44 7.59 28.97
CA ASN A 48 -8.47 8.65 29.25
C ASN A 48 -8.10 9.36 27.93
N HIS A 49 -9.07 10.12 27.42
CA HIS A 49 -9.06 10.70 26.09
C HIS A 49 -7.94 11.74 25.94
N ASN A 50 -7.63 12.47 27.02
CA ASN A 50 -6.58 13.48 27.01
C ASN A 50 -5.20 12.85 26.83
N ASP A 51 -4.89 11.78 27.58
CA ASP A 51 -3.61 11.06 27.45
C ASP A 51 -3.47 10.43 26.06
N ASN A 52 -4.55 9.89 25.51
CA ASN A 52 -4.55 9.34 24.15
C ASN A 52 -4.39 10.43 23.07
N ILE A 53 -5.03 11.59 23.24
CA ILE A 53 -4.87 12.75 22.36
C ILE A 53 -3.42 13.22 22.38
N GLU A 54 -2.81 13.30 23.57
CA GLU A 54 -1.42 13.71 23.73
C GLU A 54 -0.44 12.69 23.13
N TYR A 55 -0.68 11.40 23.35
CA TYR A 55 0.09 10.32 22.73
C TYR A 55 0.05 10.39 21.20
N VAL A 56 -1.13 10.55 20.59
CA VAL A 56 -1.29 10.67 19.14
C VAL A 56 -0.62 11.93 18.60
N LYS A 57 -0.78 13.08 19.27
CA LYS A 57 -0.09 14.33 18.89
C LYS A 57 1.43 14.17 18.92
N ASN A 58 1.97 13.55 19.96
CA ASN A 58 3.39 13.29 20.11
C ASN A 58 3.92 12.34 19.03
N PHE A 59 3.18 11.28 18.72
CA PHE A 59 3.53 10.36 17.64
C PHE A 59 3.58 11.07 16.28
N ILE A 60 2.55 11.85 15.94
CA ILE A 60 2.50 12.59 14.67
C ILE A 60 3.65 13.59 14.61
N SER A 61 3.87 14.38 15.66
CA SER A 61 4.93 15.40 15.69
C SER A 61 6.32 14.80 15.50
N ARG A 62 6.61 13.64 16.09
CA ARG A 62 7.91 12.98 16.00
C ARG A 62 8.14 12.28 14.67
N ASN A 63 7.11 11.66 14.10
CA ASN A 63 7.28 10.72 13.00
C ASN A 63 6.82 11.25 11.64
N LYS A 64 6.05 12.34 11.56
CA LYS A 64 5.44 12.83 10.30
C LYS A 64 6.46 12.93 9.16
N ASN A 65 7.57 13.62 9.37
CA ASN A 65 8.56 13.84 8.30
C ASN A 65 9.27 12.54 7.92
N GLN A 66 9.54 11.67 8.89
CA GLN A 66 10.15 10.37 8.65
C GLN A 66 9.23 9.45 7.85
N ILE A 67 7.95 9.39 8.19
CA ILE A 67 6.95 8.59 7.47
C ILE A 67 6.81 9.07 6.02
N VAL A 68 6.77 10.39 5.81
CA VAL A 68 6.71 10.97 4.45
C VAL A 68 7.96 10.59 3.65
N TYR A 69 9.15 10.78 4.23
CA TYR A 69 10.40 10.39 3.57
C TYR A 69 10.45 8.89 3.24
N GLN A 70 10.08 8.05 4.20
CA GLN A 70 10.06 6.59 4.02
C GLN A 70 9.11 6.18 2.89
N LEU A 71 7.93 6.81 2.80
CA LEU A 71 6.99 6.56 1.72
C LEU A 71 7.57 6.94 0.36
N ASP A 72 8.18 8.11 0.25
CA ASP A 72 8.81 8.56 -0.99
C ASP A 72 9.94 7.63 -1.44
N GLU A 73 10.79 7.17 -0.51
CA GLU A 73 11.87 6.24 -0.82
C GLU A 73 11.34 4.86 -1.22
N ILE A 74 10.30 4.35 -0.55
CA ILE A 74 9.66 3.08 -0.93
C ILE A 74 9.11 3.17 -2.36
N ASN A 75 8.45 4.28 -2.71
CA ASN A 75 7.91 4.48 -4.06
C ASN A 75 9.03 4.48 -5.12
N LYS A 76 10.10 5.25 -4.90
CA LYS A 76 11.26 5.29 -5.81
C LYS A 76 11.92 3.92 -5.99
N ILE A 77 12.09 3.18 -4.89
CA ILE A 77 12.70 1.85 -4.94
C ILE A 77 11.79 0.88 -5.68
N THR A 78 10.49 0.93 -5.43
CA THR A 78 9.50 0.07 -6.09
C THR A 78 9.49 0.29 -7.60
N GLU A 79 9.46 1.55 -8.04
CA GLU A 79 9.53 1.90 -9.47
C GLU A 79 10.79 1.35 -10.14
N LYS A 80 11.95 1.49 -9.48
CA LYS A 80 13.22 0.97 -10.00
C LYS A 80 13.22 -0.56 -10.08
N ILE A 81 12.73 -1.25 -9.06
CA ILE A 81 12.64 -2.71 -9.05
C ILE A 81 11.73 -3.19 -10.19
N SER A 82 10.55 -2.58 -10.34
CA SER A 82 9.62 -2.92 -11.42
C SER A 82 10.26 -2.73 -12.80
N ALA A 83 10.95 -1.60 -13.04
CA ALA A 83 11.63 -1.36 -14.30
C ALA A 83 12.71 -2.42 -14.60
N VAL A 84 13.53 -2.76 -13.62
CA VAL A 84 14.58 -3.79 -13.77
C VAL A 84 13.99 -5.17 -14.01
N CYS A 85 12.91 -5.53 -13.31
CA CYS A 85 12.24 -6.82 -13.53
C CYS A 85 11.69 -6.95 -14.97
N LEU A 86 11.07 -5.89 -15.49
CA LEU A 86 10.57 -5.87 -16.87
C LEU A 86 11.69 -5.92 -17.90
N GLU A 87 12.81 -5.22 -17.65
CA GLU A 87 13.98 -5.28 -18.51
C GLU A 87 14.59 -6.69 -18.53
N ASN A 88 14.72 -7.33 -17.37
CA ASN A 88 15.21 -8.71 -17.27
C ASN A 88 14.31 -9.67 -18.04
N GLU A 89 13.00 -9.60 -17.87
CA GLU A 89 12.04 -10.44 -18.60
C GLU A 89 12.19 -10.27 -20.12
N LYS A 90 12.34 -9.04 -20.59
CA LYS A 90 12.60 -8.76 -22.00
C LYS A 90 13.92 -9.39 -22.48
N LEU A 91 15.00 -9.23 -21.73
CA LEU A 91 16.31 -9.78 -22.06
C LEU A 91 16.32 -11.31 -22.04
N GLU A 92 15.59 -11.93 -21.12
CA GLU A 92 15.40 -13.38 -21.07
C GLU A 92 14.73 -13.90 -22.36
N ASN A 93 13.68 -13.23 -22.81
CA ASN A 93 12.98 -13.56 -24.06
C ASN A 93 13.88 -13.38 -25.29
N GLU A 94 14.57 -12.23 -25.40
CA GLU A 94 15.51 -11.97 -26.51
C GLU A 94 16.63 -13.03 -26.58
N LYS A 95 17.11 -13.47 -25.41
CA LYS A 95 18.12 -14.52 -25.31
C LYS A 95 17.59 -15.88 -25.75
N GLU A 96 16.32 -16.18 -25.47
CA GLU A 96 15.67 -17.40 -25.93
C GLU A 96 15.49 -17.37 -27.46
N GLU A 97 14.95 -16.29 -28.02
CA GLU A 97 14.83 -16.09 -29.47
C GLU A 97 16.19 -16.21 -30.18
N TYR A 98 17.25 -15.60 -29.62
CA TYR A 98 18.60 -15.73 -30.15
C TYR A 98 19.10 -17.18 -30.15
N LYS A 99 18.87 -17.91 -29.06
CA LYS A 99 19.24 -19.33 -28.96
C LYS A 99 18.47 -20.18 -29.97
N GLU A 100 17.20 -19.92 -30.17
CA GLU A 100 16.40 -20.63 -31.18
C GLU A 100 16.95 -20.35 -32.59
N LEU A 101 17.25 -19.09 -32.90
CA LEU A 101 17.79 -18.69 -34.20
C LEU A 101 19.13 -19.38 -34.50
N ILE A 102 20.11 -19.32 -33.60
CA ILE A 102 21.44 -19.90 -33.85
C ILE A 102 21.40 -21.43 -33.97
N ASN A 103 20.43 -22.07 -33.32
CA ASN A 103 20.21 -23.51 -33.38
C ASN A 103 19.20 -23.91 -34.47
N SER A 104 18.71 -22.95 -35.26
CA SER A 104 17.80 -23.23 -36.35
C SER A 104 18.50 -24.08 -37.42
N ASN A 105 17.72 -24.93 -38.08
CA ASN A 105 18.22 -25.78 -39.17
C ASN A 105 18.86 -24.96 -40.29
N GLU A 106 18.36 -23.76 -40.56
CA GLU A 106 18.93 -22.86 -41.57
C GLU A 106 20.33 -22.37 -41.17
N CYS A 107 20.52 -21.87 -39.94
CA CYS A 107 21.83 -21.47 -39.46
C CYS A 107 22.83 -22.65 -39.45
N ILE A 108 22.38 -23.84 -39.04
CA ILE A 108 23.20 -25.06 -39.04
C ILE A 108 23.58 -25.45 -40.47
N ASP A 109 22.63 -25.45 -41.42
CA ASP A 109 22.88 -25.77 -42.82
C ASP A 109 23.88 -24.79 -43.46
N ILE A 110 23.71 -23.48 -43.25
CA ILE A 110 24.66 -22.48 -43.72
C ILE A 110 26.04 -22.67 -43.09
N ALA A 111 26.13 -22.95 -41.79
CA ALA A 111 27.40 -23.23 -41.12
C ALA A 111 28.10 -24.47 -41.72
N ASN A 112 27.35 -25.52 -42.02
CA ASN A 112 27.87 -26.72 -42.68
C ASN A 112 28.40 -26.41 -44.09
N LYS A 113 27.62 -25.67 -44.90
CA LYS A 113 28.03 -25.24 -46.25
C LYS A 113 29.29 -24.38 -46.21
N LEU A 114 29.40 -23.45 -45.26
CA LEU A 114 30.63 -22.65 -45.07
C LEU A 114 31.84 -23.54 -44.73
N SER A 115 31.64 -24.55 -43.90
CA SER A 115 32.68 -25.55 -43.57
C SER A 115 33.12 -26.34 -44.79
N GLU A 116 32.18 -26.79 -45.63
CA GLU A 116 32.46 -27.50 -46.88
C GLU A 116 33.19 -26.63 -47.90
N ILE A 117 32.79 -25.36 -48.07
CA ILE A 117 33.49 -24.39 -48.91
C ILE A 117 34.94 -24.24 -48.45
N LYS A 118 35.18 -24.11 -47.14
CA LYS A 118 36.53 -24.01 -46.59
C LYS A 118 37.37 -25.25 -46.88
N LYS A 119 36.83 -26.45 -46.67
CA LYS A 119 37.51 -27.71 -47.00
C LYS A 119 37.81 -27.82 -48.48
N THR A 120 36.86 -27.46 -49.34
CA THR A 120 37.00 -27.49 -50.80
C THR A 120 38.08 -26.53 -51.26
N LYS A 121 38.13 -25.31 -50.70
CA LYS A 121 39.17 -24.32 -50.97
C LYS A 121 40.57 -24.84 -50.62
N GLU A 122 40.73 -25.45 -49.45
CA GLU A 122 42.01 -26.04 -49.04
C GLU A 122 42.42 -27.22 -49.93
N ASN A 123 41.49 -28.11 -50.26
CA ASN A 123 41.73 -29.23 -51.16
C ASN A 123 42.17 -28.75 -52.55
N MET A 124 41.51 -27.73 -53.10
CA MET A 124 41.85 -27.15 -54.40
C MET A 124 43.22 -26.46 -54.36
N LYS A 125 43.51 -25.71 -53.29
CA LYS A 125 44.83 -25.11 -53.09
C LYS A 125 45.94 -26.16 -53.06
N ALA A 126 45.74 -27.25 -52.32
CA ALA A 126 46.67 -28.36 -52.25
C ALA A 126 46.84 -29.07 -53.61
N PHE A 127 45.76 -29.25 -54.36
CA PHE A 127 45.79 -29.82 -55.71
C PHE A 127 46.59 -28.96 -56.69
N LEU A 128 46.33 -27.65 -56.72
CA LEU A 128 47.04 -26.71 -57.60
C LEU A 128 48.53 -26.64 -57.25
N LEU A 129 48.87 -26.63 -55.96
CA LEU A 129 50.25 -26.66 -55.49
C LEU A 129 51.01 -27.90 -55.99
N LYS A 130 50.38 -29.09 -55.92
CA LYS A 130 50.96 -30.34 -56.46
C LYS A 130 51.22 -30.30 -57.97
N ARG A 131 50.55 -29.41 -58.70
CA ARG A 131 50.73 -29.20 -60.15
C ARG A 131 51.69 -28.04 -60.47
N GLY A 132 52.33 -27.45 -59.46
CA GLY A 132 53.25 -26.32 -59.63
C GLY A 132 52.55 -24.97 -59.86
N ILE A 133 51.24 -24.88 -59.59
CA ILE A 133 50.46 -23.64 -59.74
C ILE A 133 50.29 -23.01 -58.35
N TYR A 134 50.83 -21.81 -58.17
CA TYR A 134 50.79 -21.08 -56.90
C TYR A 134 49.69 -20.01 -56.93
N LEU A 135 48.71 -20.13 -56.03
CA LEU A 135 47.70 -19.08 -55.82
C LEU A 135 48.30 -17.96 -54.98
N SER A 136 48.19 -16.72 -55.45
CA SER A 136 48.67 -15.53 -54.74
C SER A 136 47.95 -15.37 -53.39
N PRO A 137 48.66 -14.99 -52.31
CA PRO A 137 48.01 -14.70 -51.04
C PRO A 137 47.21 -13.40 -51.15
N ASN A 138 45.91 -13.46 -50.82
CA ASN A 138 45.10 -12.33 -50.38
C ASN A 138 44.75 -12.53 -48.91
#